data_AF-A0A8H3EGN8-F1
#
_entry.id   AF-A0A8H3EGN8-F1
#
_cell.length_a   1.000
_cell.length_b   1.000
_cell.length_c   1.000
_cell.angle_alpha   90.00
_cell.angle_beta   90.00
_cell.angle_gamma   90.00
#
_symmetry.space_group_name_H-M   'P 1'
#
loop_
_entity.id
_entity.type
_entity.pdbx_description
1 polymer ?
#
loop_
_entity_poly.entity_id
_entity_poly.type
_entity_poly.pdbx_seq_one_letter_code
_entity_poly.pdbx_strand_id
1 'polypeptide(L)'
;MHTFHMDIKPGNFIVNDEESLLLIDWEQSGAPATTLAPEADGTWDVNEKNTDEERRVTKLIYTKYTGPDRRNMPEGSGQESFNVWNVFPEWQASCPRALELAEVFALGRTMWMLLSQTADDFDDVEHPNDVRISWGNENNLPLHWITMVEKCMERDPNERPSVVELAEFWEAETCI
;
A
#
# COMPACT_ATOMS: atom_id res chain seq x y z
N MET A 1 13.77 15.36 -0.01
CA MET A 1 13.98 13.96 -0.45
C MET A 1 12.92 13.14 0.24
N HIS A 2 12.07 12.46 -0.51
CA HIS A 2 11.06 11.56 0.04
C HIS A 2 11.65 10.15 0.12
N THR A 3 11.46 9.50 1.26
CA THR A 3 11.85 8.12 1.50
C THR A 3 10.57 7.29 1.59
N PHE A 4 10.55 6.15 0.91
CA PHE A 4 9.44 5.21 0.88
C PHE A 4 9.96 3.81 1.20
N HIS A 5 9.17 2.99 1.88
CA HIS A 5 9.56 1.67 2.36
C HIS A 5 9.45 0.58 1.28
N MET A 6 8.41 0.64 0.44
CA MET A 6 8.16 -0.24 -0.71
C MET A 6 7.88 -1.73 -0.40
N ASP A 7 7.93 -2.12 0.88
CA ASP A 7 7.67 -3.48 1.36
C ASP A 7 6.98 -3.46 2.75
N ILE A 8 5.87 -2.76 2.88
CA ILE A 8 5.13 -2.70 4.15
C ILE A 8 4.28 -3.98 4.30
N LYS A 9 4.56 -4.74 5.36
CA LYS A 9 3.85 -5.98 5.72
C LYS A 9 4.04 -6.29 7.21
N PRO A 10 3.18 -7.09 7.85
CA PRO A 10 3.31 -7.42 9.27
C PRO A 10 4.70 -7.94 9.65
N GLY A 11 5.34 -8.75 8.79
CA GLY A 11 6.66 -9.32 9.04
C GLY A 11 7.81 -8.31 9.13
N ASN A 12 7.61 -7.06 8.70
CA ASN A 12 8.61 -5.99 8.77
C ASN A 12 8.39 -5.07 9.97
N PHE A 13 7.48 -5.40 10.88
CA PHE A 13 7.33 -4.73 12.16
C PHE A 13 7.87 -5.62 13.29
N ILE A 14 8.73 -5.06 14.12
CA ILE A 14 9.20 -5.71 15.35
C ILE A 14 8.68 -4.94 16.57
N VAL A 15 8.36 -5.67 17.63
CA VAL A 15 7.99 -5.08 18.93
C VAL A 15 9.26 -4.98 19.78
N ASN A 16 9.59 -3.79 20.26
CA ASN A 16 10.70 -3.60 21.19
C ASN A 16 10.31 -3.89 22.64
N ASP A 17 11.24 -3.70 23.58
CA ASP A 17 11.04 -3.90 25.02
C ASP A 17 10.10 -2.85 25.67
N GLU A 18 9.83 -1.75 24.97
CA GLU A 18 8.87 -0.71 25.36
C GLU A 18 7.48 -0.92 24.73
N GLU A 19 7.22 -2.12 24.18
CA GLU A 19 5.96 -2.47 23.48
C GLU A 19 5.64 -1.56 22.28
N SER A 20 6.65 -0.90 21.72
CA SER A 20 6.54 -0.05 20.53
C SER A 20 6.83 -0.84 19.26
N LEU A 21 6.12 -0.49 18.17
CA LEU A 21 6.35 -1.06 16.85
C LEU A 21 7.46 -0.30 16.11
N LEU A 22 8.47 -1.03 15.64
CA LEU A 22 9.55 -0.51 14.81
C LEU A 22 9.46 -1.11 13.40
N LEU A 23 9.44 -0.24 12.38
CA LEU A 23 9.50 -0.62 10.98
C LEU A 23 10.95 -0.83 10.54
N ILE A 24 11.26 -2.04 10.07
CA ILE A 24 12.59 -2.47 9.63
C ILE A 24 12.60 -2.83 8.15
N ASP A 25 13.80 -3.12 7.61
CA ASP A 25 13.98 -3.67 6.26
C ASP A 25 13.79 -2.68 5.10
N TRP A 26 14.33 -1.46 5.30
CA TRP A 26 14.32 -0.34 4.37
C TRP A 26 15.12 -0.55 3.06
N GLU A 27 15.73 -1.73 2.89
CA GLU A 27 16.56 -2.07 1.72
C GLU A 27 15.82 -2.92 0.68
N GLN A 28 14.61 -3.41 1.00
CA GLN A 28 13.84 -4.24 0.08
C GLN A 28 13.20 -3.43 -1.06
N SER A 29 13.01 -4.12 -2.18
CA SER A 29 12.40 -3.56 -3.37
C SER A 29 11.29 -4.50 -3.86
N GLY A 30 10.04 -4.14 -3.52
CA GLY A 30 8.85 -4.90 -3.89
C GLY A 30 8.03 -5.33 -2.67
N ALA A 31 6.70 -5.27 -2.80
CA ALA A 31 5.78 -5.72 -1.77
C ALA A 31 5.22 -7.11 -2.14
N PRO A 32 4.94 -7.99 -1.16
CA PRO A 32 4.28 -9.25 -1.43
C PRO A 32 2.89 -9.01 -2.01
N ALA A 33 2.37 -9.98 -2.78
CA ALA A 33 1.04 -9.89 -3.39
C ALA A 33 -0.06 -9.60 -2.35
N THR A 34 0.12 -10.02 -1.10
CA THR A 34 -0.84 -9.82 -0.01
C THR A 34 -1.01 -8.36 0.44
N THR A 35 0.02 -7.52 0.27
CA THR A 35 0.00 -6.10 0.67
C THR A 35 0.23 -5.12 -0.46
N LEU A 36 0.71 -5.58 -1.63
CA LEU A 36 0.92 -4.76 -2.82
C LEU A 36 -0.40 -4.08 -3.26
N ALA A 37 -0.34 -2.79 -3.57
CA ALA A 37 -1.49 -2.07 -4.11
C ALA A 37 -1.84 -2.60 -5.52
N PRO A 38 -3.12 -2.85 -5.86
CA PRO A 38 -3.49 -3.46 -7.14
C PRO A 38 -3.00 -2.71 -8.37
N GLU A 39 -2.92 -1.37 -8.32
CA GLU A 39 -2.42 -0.54 -9.42
C GLU A 39 -0.89 -0.57 -9.57
N ALA A 40 -0.18 -1.08 -8.57
CA ALA A 40 1.26 -1.28 -8.56
C ALA A 40 1.68 -2.66 -9.09
N ASP A 41 0.74 -3.42 -9.69
CA ASP A 41 0.94 -4.77 -10.25
C ASP A 41 1.93 -4.86 -11.44
N GLY A 42 2.55 -3.75 -11.84
CA GLY A 42 3.43 -3.73 -13.00
C GLY A 42 2.67 -3.85 -14.33
N THR A 43 1.38 -3.50 -14.40
CA THR A 43 0.62 -3.26 -15.65
C THR A 43 0.12 -1.79 -15.80
N TRP A 44 0.31 -1.02 -14.73
CA TRP A 44 0.14 0.42 -14.50
C TRP A 44 1.16 1.36 -15.17
N ASP A 45 0.74 2.41 -15.88
CA ASP A 45 1.46 3.70 -15.92
C ASP A 45 0.65 4.74 -15.14
N VAL A 46 1.32 5.72 -14.52
CA VAL A 46 0.65 6.76 -13.72
C VAL A 46 1.15 8.15 -14.09
N ASN A 47 0.23 9.11 -14.13
CA ASN A 47 0.53 10.53 -14.28
C ASN A 47 -0.33 11.35 -13.31
N GLU A 48 0.21 12.46 -12.84
CA GLU A 48 -0.54 13.43 -12.04
C GLU A 48 -1.06 14.56 -12.93
N LYS A 49 -2.37 14.84 -12.87
CA LYS A 49 -3.01 15.95 -13.61
C LYS A 49 -3.65 16.95 -12.68
N ASN A 50 -3.45 18.24 -12.94
CA ASN A 50 -4.24 19.30 -12.31
C ASN A 50 -5.67 19.23 -12.84
N THR A 51 -6.64 19.01 -11.95
CA THR A 51 -8.07 18.98 -12.30
C THR A 51 -8.76 20.31 -12.02
N ASP A 52 -8.12 21.20 -11.28
CA ASP A 52 -8.62 22.54 -10.94
C ASP A 52 -7.43 23.51 -10.82
N GLU A 53 -7.31 24.45 -11.79
CA GLU A 53 -6.22 25.44 -11.83
C GLU A 53 -6.28 26.44 -10.66
N GLU A 54 -7.45 26.64 -10.05
CA GLU A 54 -7.64 27.59 -8.95
C GLU A 54 -7.38 26.93 -7.58
N ARG A 55 -7.78 25.66 -7.41
CA ARG A 55 -7.65 24.94 -6.14
C ARG A 55 -6.41 24.06 -6.01
N ARG A 56 -5.60 23.94 -7.07
CA ARG A 56 -4.43 23.04 -7.13
C ARG A 56 -4.76 21.60 -6.72
N VAL A 57 -5.97 21.15 -7.03
CA VAL A 57 -6.33 19.75 -6.81
C VAL A 57 -5.72 18.96 -7.95
N THR A 58 -4.83 18.04 -7.61
CA THR A 58 -4.23 17.09 -8.53
C THR A 58 -4.94 15.74 -8.42
N LYS A 59 -5.10 15.04 -9.55
CA LYS A 59 -5.61 13.67 -9.60
C LYS A 59 -4.59 12.77 -10.27
N LEU A 60 -4.37 11.58 -9.70
CA LEU A 60 -3.63 10.51 -10.33
C LEU A 60 -4.48 9.84 -11.39
N ILE A 61 -3.92 9.71 -12.59
CA ILE A 61 -4.54 9.06 -13.74
C ILE A 61 -3.69 7.85 -14.10
N TYR A 62 -4.27 6.67 -13.90
CA TYR A 62 -3.66 5.40 -14.28
C TYR A 62 -4.10 5.01 -15.69
N THR A 63 -3.15 4.64 -16.51
CA THR A 63 -3.39 4.15 -17.88
C THR A 63 -2.71 2.80 -18.05
N LYS A 64 -3.44 1.83 -18.62
CA LYS A 64 -2.90 0.51 -18.84
C LYS A 64 -1.72 0.59 -19.81
N TYR A 65 -0.59 0.03 -19.40
CA TYR A 65 0.63 -0.02 -20.20
C TYR A 65 0.38 -0.87 -21.46
N THR A 66 0.81 -0.35 -22.62
CA THR A 66 0.64 -1.01 -23.94
C THR A 66 1.96 -1.11 -24.73
N GLY A 67 3.08 -0.85 -24.08
CA GLY A 67 4.41 -0.94 -24.68
C GLY A 67 4.98 -2.37 -24.71
N PRO A 68 6.27 -2.51 -25.07
CA PRO A 68 6.99 -3.79 -25.05
C PRO A 68 7.09 -4.40 -23.66
N ASP A 69 7.37 -5.70 -23.56
CA ASP A 69 7.60 -6.36 -22.26
C ASP A 69 8.63 -5.59 -21.41
N ARG A 70 8.26 -5.33 -20.16
CA ARG A 70 9.06 -4.53 -19.22
C ARG A 70 9.69 -5.42 -18.15
N ARG A 71 10.96 -5.16 -17.87
CA ARG A 71 11.74 -5.84 -16.82
C ARG A 71 12.75 -4.89 -16.21
N ASN A 72 12.74 -4.77 -14.89
CA ASN A 72 13.79 -4.11 -14.11
C ASN A 72 14.25 -4.96 -12.92
N MET A 73 13.66 -6.16 -12.72
CA MET A 73 14.08 -7.13 -11.73
C MET A 73 14.94 -8.26 -12.36
N PRO A 74 15.86 -8.87 -11.58
CA PRO A 74 16.69 -9.99 -12.03
C PRO A 74 15.89 -11.16 -12.63
N GLU A 75 16.56 -11.97 -13.46
CA GLU A 75 15.97 -13.23 -13.92
C GLU A 75 15.70 -14.17 -12.73
N GLY A 76 14.55 -14.84 -12.74
CA GLY A 76 14.13 -15.74 -11.66
C GLY A 76 13.32 -15.10 -10.53
N SER A 77 13.06 -13.80 -10.56
CA SER A 77 12.23 -13.11 -9.55
C SER A 77 10.75 -13.52 -9.50
N GLY A 78 10.27 -14.30 -10.48
CA GLY A 78 8.89 -14.76 -10.60
C GLY A 78 8.36 -14.61 -12.03
N GLN A 79 7.11 -15.01 -12.25
CA GLN A 79 6.44 -14.94 -13.56
C GLN A 79 5.44 -13.78 -13.66
N GLU A 80 4.81 -13.38 -12.56
CA GLU A 80 3.87 -12.27 -12.54
C GLU A 80 4.52 -10.92 -12.88
N SER A 81 3.72 -9.98 -13.40
CA SER A 81 4.20 -8.66 -13.84
C SER A 81 4.88 -7.86 -12.74
N PHE A 82 4.35 -7.89 -11.50
CA PHE A 82 4.95 -7.21 -10.35
C PHE A 82 6.24 -7.87 -9.85
N ASN A 83 6.47 -9.14 -10.19
CA ASN A 83 7.72 -9.84 -9.87
C ASN A 83 8.84 -9.48 -10.85
N VAL A 84 8.51 -9.11 -12.09
CA VAL A 84 9.49 -8.77 -13.14
C VAL A 84 9.69 -7.26 -13.31
N TRP A 85 8.67 -6.48 -12.94
CA TRP A 85 8.66 -5.03 -13.02
C TRP A 85 8.23 -4.38 -11.72
N ASN A 86 9.21 -3.88 -10.97
CA ASN A 86 8.98 -3.05 -9.80
C ASN A 86 8.69 -1.60 -10.23
N VAL A 87 7.47 -1.13 -10.00
CA VAL A 87 7.04 0.23 -10.38
C VAL A 87 7.64 1.33 -9.48
N PHE A 88 8.06 1.00 -8.26
CA PHE A 88 8.37 1.99 -7.23
C PHE A 88 9.56 2.90 -7.55
N PRO A 89 10.69 2.42 -8.11
CA PRO A 89 11.80 3.31 -8.49
C PRO A 89 11.38 4.38 -9.50
N GLU A 90 10.51 4.03 -10.44
CA GLU A 90 10.00 4.97 -11.44
C GLU A 90 9.05 5.97 -10.79
N TRP A 91 8.07 5.50 -10.01
CA TRP A 91 7.11 6.37 -9.34
C TRP A 91 7.78 7.30 -8.34
N GLN A 92 8.83 6.85 -7.64
CA GLN A 92 9.59 7.72 -6.74
C GLN A 92 10.22 8.89 -7.49
N ALA A 93 10.64 8.68 -8.74
CA ALA A 93 11.25 9.71 -9.57
C ALA A 93 10.22 10.62 -10.27
N SER A 94 9.12 10.04 -10.75
CA SER A 94 8.18 10.73 -11.65
C SER A 94 6.85 11.12 -11.02
N CYS A 95 6.37 10.36 -10.02
CA CYS A 95 5.07 10.56 -9.39
C CYS A 95 5.05 10.08 -7.92
N PRO A 96 5.75 10.78 -6.99
CA PRO A 96 5.91 10.33 -5.60
C PRO A 96 4.59 10.09 -4.86
N ARG A 97 3.54 10.84 -5.22
CA ARG A 97 2.20 10.69 -4.64
C ARG A 97 1.56 9.34 -4.98
N ALA A 98 1.78 8.80 -6.19
CA ALA A 98 1.30 7.47 -6.54
C ALA A 98 1.95 6.40 -5.63
N LEU A 99 3.23 6.58 -5.36
CA LEU A 99 3.98 5.72 -4.46
C LEU A 99 3.47 5.82 -3.02
N GLU A 100 3.31 7.04 -2.50
CA GLU A 100 2.73 7.27 -1.16
C GLU A 100 1.39 6.55 -0.99
N LEU A 101 0.47 6.71 -1.95
CA LEU A 101 -0.86 6.11 -1.84
C LEU A 101 -0.84 4.58 -1.99
N ALA A 102 0.16 4.03 -2.69
CA ALA A 102 0.41 2.59 -2.69
C ALA A 102 0.95 2.09 -1.34
N GLU A 103 1.78 2.88 -0.65
CA GLU A 103 2.23 2.55 0.72
C GLU A 103 1.08 2.66 1.73
N VAL A 104 0.21 3.66 1.59
CA VAL A 104 -1.00 3.78 2.42
C VAL A 104 -1.89 2.54 2.26
N PHE A 105 -2.01 2.01 1.04
CA PHE A 105 -2.72 0.74 0.82
C PHE A 105 -2.04 -0.43 1.54
N ALA A 106 -0.72 -0.54 1.43
CA ALA A 106 0.04 -1.60 2.10
C ALA A 106 -0.03 -1.50 3.64
N LEU A 107 -0.02 -0.27 4.18
CA LEU A 107 -0.31 0.00 5.59
C LEU A 107 -1.74 -0.43 5.95
N GLY A 108 -2.73 -0.08 5.13
CA GLY A 108 -4.12 -0.51 5.29
C GLY A 108 -4.26 -2.02 5.39
N ARG A 109 -3.64 -2.76 4.45
CA ARG A 109 -3.58 -4.23 4.46
C ARG A 109 -2.93 -4.76 5.72
N THR A 110 -1.80 -4.17 6.12
CA THR A 110 -1.06 -4.57 7.33
C THR A 110 -1.90 -4.35 8.59
N MET A 111 -2.52 -3.18 8.74
CA MET A 111 -3.40 -2.86 9.87
C MET A 111 -4.60 -3.80 9.92
N TRP A 112 -5.24 -4.06 8.76
CA TRP A 112 -6.32 -5.03 8.68
C TRP A 112 -5.86 -6.42 9.12
N MET A 113 -4.73 -6.93 8.62
CA MET A 113 -4.19 -8.24 9.00
C MET A 113 -3.98 -8.35 10.52
N LEU A 114 -3.41 -7.31 11.13
CA LEU A 114 -3.15 -7.27 12.57
C LEU A 114 -4.45 -7.20 13.39
N LEU A 115 -5.36 -6.27 13.05
CA LEU A 115 -6.60 -6.04 13.78
C LEU A 115 -7.62 -7.17 13.61
N SER A 116 -7.61 -7.84 12.45
CA SER A 116 -8.47 -8.99 12.16
C SER A 116 -7.85 -10.33 12.57
N GLN A 117 -6.55 -10.36 12.88
CA GLN A 117 -5.77 -11.57 13.19
C GLN A 117 -5.84 -12.62 12.06
N THR A 118 -5.75 -12.18 10.81
CA THR A 118 -5.93 -13.03 9.61
C THR A 118 -4.63 -13.60 9.04
N ALA A 119 -3.60 -13.82 9.88
CA ALA A 119 -2.25 -14.16 9.43
C ALA A 119 -2.11 -15.53 8.69
N ASP A 120 -3.11 -16.42 8.79
CA ASP A 120 -2.97 -17.83 8.42
C ASP A 120 -3.72 -18.26 7.13
N ASP A 121 -4.25 -17.34 6.31
CA ASP A 121 -5.11 -17.69 5.14
C ASP A 121 -4.68 -17.02 3.81
N PHE A 122 -3.36 -16.96 3.55
CA PHE A 122 -2.81 -16.32 2.35
C PHE A 122 -2.03 -17.24 1.40
N ASP A 123 -2.02 -18.54 1.65
CA ASP A 123 -1.25 -19.52 0.84
C ASP A 123 -1.70 -19.55 -0.65
N ASP A 124 -2.96 -19.22 -0.91
CA ASP A 124 -3.57 -19.22 -2.26
C ASP A 124 -3.60 -17.83 -2.93
N VAL A 125 -2.95 -16.80 -2.35
CA VAL A 125 -2.92 -15.45 -2.93
C VAL A 125 -1.83 -15.36 -4.00
N GLU A 126 -2.23 -15.40 -5.27
CA GLU A 126 -1.32 -15.23 -6.41
C GLU A 126 -1.25 -13.76 -6.88
N HIS A 127 -2.35 -13.00 -6.77
CA HIS A 127 -2.45 -11.59 -7.14
C HIS A 127 -3.01 -10.73 -6.00
N PRO A 128 -2.63 -9.44 -5.91
CA PRO A 128 -3.25 -8.48 -4.96
C PRO A 128 -4.77 -8.38 -4.96
N ASN A 129 -5.42 -8.80 -6.05
CA ASN A 129 -6.87 -8.76 -6.20
C ASN A 129 -7.55 -9.99 -5.58
N ASP A 130 -6.78 -11.04 -5.29
CA ASP A 130 -7.31 -12.29 -4.74
C ASP A 130 -7.57 -12.19 -3.23
N VAL A 131 -6.93 -11.22 -2.58
CA VAL A 131 -7.04 -11.02 -1.14
C VAL A 131 -8.40 -10.45 -0.77
N ARG A 132 -9.23 -11.28 -0.11
CA ARG A 132 -10.57 -10.92 0.35
C ARG A 132 -10.51 -10.26 1.73
N ILE A 133 -10.98 -9.02 1.80
CA ILE A 133 -11.13 -8.31 3.08
C ILE A 133 -12.40 -8.79 3.77
N SER A 134 -12.24 -9.25 5.01
CA SER A 134 -13.35 -9.50 5.92
C SER A 134 -12.95 -9.13 7.33
N TRP A 135 -13.86 -8.49 8.06
CA TRP A 135 -13.72 -8.24 9.49
C TRP A 135 -14.48 -9.33 10.24
N GLY A 136 -13.80 -10.04 11.14
CA GLY A 136 -14.45 -10.99 12.03
C GLY A 136 -15.41 -10.26 12.98
N ASN A 137 -16.53 -10.91 13.32
CA ASN A 137 -17.53 -10.35 14.26
C ASN A 137 -17.02 -10.25 15.71
N GLU A 138 -15.82 -10.76 16.00
CA GLU A 138 -15.37 -11.06 17.36
C GLU A 138 -14.50 -9.95 17.99
N ASN A 139 -13.98 -9.01 17.19
CA ASN A 139 -12.89 -8.16 17.65
C ASN A 139 -13.31 -6.85 18.34
N ASN A 140 -14.62 -6.58 18.51
CA ASN A 140 -15.16 -5.36 19.15
C ASN A 140 -14.43 -4.07 18.75
N LEU A 141 -13.95 -3.99 17.50
CA LEU A 141 -13.14 -2.87 17.04
C LEU A 141 -14.04 -1.64 16.91
N PRO A 142 -13.54 -0.44 17.25
CA PRO A 142 -14.27 0.78 16.99
C PRO A 142 -14.56 0.94 15.49
N LEU A 143 -15.80 1.32 15.15
CA LEU A 143 -16.24 1.43 13.75
C LEU A 143 -15.38 2.43 12.95
N HIS A 144 -14.93 3.51 13.58
CA HIS A 144 -14.09 4.50 12.92
C HIS A 144 -12.69 3.98 12.60
N TRP A 145 -12.14 3.03 13.38
CA TRP A 145 -10.88 2.35 13.04
C TRP A 145 -11.06 1.49 11.80
N ILE A 146 -12.11 0.66 11.77
CA ILE A 146 -12.46 -0.15 10.60
C ILE A 146 -12.60 0.75 9.37
N THR A 147 -13.34 1.84 9.50
CA THR A 147 -13.61 2.77 8.40
C THR A 147 -12.32 3.42 7.88
N MET A 148 -11.40 3.83 8.76
CA MET A 148 -10.11 4.41 8.35
C MET A 148 -9.23 3.38 7.64
N VAL A 149 -9.15 2.16 8.17
CA VAL A 149 -8.37 1.07 7.57
C VAL A 149 -8.92 0.69 6.20
N GLU A 150 -10.25 0.58 6.06
CA GLU A 150 -10.90 0.35 4.76
C GLU A 150 -10.63 1.49 3.78
N LYS A 151 -10.66 2.74 4.25
CA LYS A 151 -10.35 3.92 3.42
C LYS A 151 -8.91 3.89 2.88
N CYS A 152 -7.96 3.40 3.67
CA CYS A 152 -6.58 3.18 3.20
C CYS A 152 -6.50 2.18 2.06
N MET A 153 -7.43 1.22 2.01
CA MET A 153 -7.49 0.14 1.01
C MET A 153 -8.44 0.43 -0.15
N GLU A 154 -8.88 1.69 -0.32
CA GLU A 154 -9.76 2.06 -1.42
C GLU A 154 -9.17 1.72 -2.79
N ARG A 155 -10.05 1.31 -3.71
CA ARG A 155 -9.63 0.85 -5.04
C ARG A 155 -9.13 1.99 -5.92
N ASP A 156 -9.75 3.17 -5.85
CA ASP A 156 -9.22 4.38 -6.49
C ASP A 156 -8.18 4.98 -5.52
N PRO A 157 -6.89 5.06 -5.89
CA PRO A 157 -5.86 5.64 -5.02
C PRO A 157 -6.18 7.07 -4.61
N ASN A 158 -6.94 7.82 -5.41
CA ASN A 158 -7.31 9.20 -5.09
C ASN A 158 -8.31 9.34 -3.92
N GLU A 159 -8.96 8.24 -3.51
CA GLU A 159 -9.91 8.23 -2.39
C GLU A 159 -9.24 7.80 -1.07
N ARG A 160 -7.98 7.35 -1.13
CA ARG A 160 -7.18 7.00 0.04
C ARG A 160 -6.71 8.28 0.76
N PRO A 161 -6.58 8.26 2.10
CA PRO A 161 -5.94 9.36 2.82
C PRO A 161 -4.46 9.45 2.46
N SER A 162 -3.86 10.62 2.66
CA SER A 162 -2.40 10.76 2.74
C SER A 162 -1.85 10.06 3.99
N VAL A 163 -0.54 9.80 4.01
CA VAL A 163 0.11 9.22 5.20
C VAL A 163 0.00 10.16 6.41
N VAL A 164 -0.02 11.48 6.16
CA VAL A 164 -0.17 12.50 7.20
C VAL A 164 -1.56 12.44 7.83
N GLU A 165 -2.62 12.42 7.02
CA GLU A 165 -3.99 12.30 7.53
C GLU A 165 -4.20 10.99 8.31
N LEU A 166 -3.57 9.90 7.85
CA LEU A 166 -3.61 8.61 8.54
C LEU A 166 -2.91 8.68 9.90
N ALA A 167 -1.72 9.30 9.97
CA ALA A 167 -1.00 9.49 11.21
C ALA A 167 -1.77 10.37 12.21
N GLU A 168 -2.30 11.51 11.75
CA GLU A 168 -3.12 12.42 12.56
C GLU A 168 -4.35 11.72 13.15
N PHE A 169 -5.00 10.84 12.38
CA PHE A 169 -6.09 10.01 12.88
C PHE A 169 -5.66 9.14 14.07
N TRP A 170 -4.57 8.37 13.92
CA TRP A 170 -4.12 7.46 14.98
C TRP A 170 -3.57 8.21 16.19
N GLU A 171 -2.90 9.34 16.01
CA GLU A 171 -2.47 10.21 17.12
C GLU A 171 -3.67 10.68 17.95
N ALA A 172 -4.76 11.08 17.32
CA ALA A 172 -5.98 11.47 18.02
C ALA A 172 -6.60 10.32 18.83
N GLU A 173 -6.49 9.08 18.36
CA GLU A 173 -6.97 7.88 19.06
C GLU A 173 -6.11 7.50 20.27
N THR A 174 -4.81 7.82 20.26
CA THR A 174 -3.92 7.57 21.40
C THR A 174 -4.12 8.53 22.58
N CYS A 175 -4.83 9.64 22.37
CA CYS A 175 -5.08 10.67 23.39
C CYS A 175 -6.39 10.48 24.18
N ILE A 176 -7.07 9.34 23.99
CA ILE A 176 -8.36 8.98 24.63
C ILE A 176 -8.12 7.96 25.74
#